data_AF-A0A7L4HCT1-F1
#
_entry.id   AF-A0A7L4HCT1-F1
#
_cell.length_a   1.000
_cell.length_b   1.000
_cell.length_c   1.000
_cell.angle_alpha   90.00
_cell.angle_beta   90.00
_cell.angle_gamma   90.00
#
_symmetry.space_group_name_H-M   'P 1'
#
loop_
_entity.id
_entity.type
_entity.pdbx_description
1 polymer ?
#
loop_
_entity_poly.entity_id
_entity_poly.type
_entity_poly.pdbx_seq_one_letter_code
_entity_poly.pdbx_strand_id
1 'polypeptide(L)'
;EQESEDDIHSSRSSLDRQSHHRANTTMHVCWYRNTSVSMTDHSVAVENQLSGYLLRKFKNSNGWQKLWVVFTNFCLFFYKTHQDDYPLASLPLLGYAVSSPVEADGIQKDFVFKLQFKSHVYFFRAESKYTFER
;
A
#
# COMPACT_ATOMS: atom_id res chain seq x y z
N GLU A 1 17.24 -3.51 45.64
CA GLU A 1 17.07 -3.97 44.24
C GLU A 1 15.67 -4.52 44.09
N GLN A 2 15.14 -4.54 42.87
CA GLN A 2 13.88 -5.17 42.45
C GLN A 2 12.58 -4.38 42.74
N GLU A 3 11.72 -4.07 41.78
CA GLU A 3 11.75 -4.02 40.31
C GLU A 3 10.50 -3.23 39.91
N SER A 4 10.60 -2.41 38.87
CA SER A 4 9.59 -1.49 38.36
C SER A 4 8.30 -2.21 37.93
N GLU A 5 7.19 -2.03 38.67
CA GLU A 5 5.86 -2.51 38.28
C GLU A 5 5.24 -1.68 37.13
N ASP A 6 5.90 -0.60 36.69
CA ASP A 6 5.40 0.32 35.65
C ASP A 6 5.62 -0.21 34.21
N ASP A 7 6.42 -1.27 34.01
CA ASP A 7 6.77 -1.78 32.67
C ASP A 7 5.67 -2.68 32.04
N ILE A 8 4.74 -3.19 32.84
CA ILE A 8 3.71 -4.14 32.38
C ILE A 8 2.53 -3.43 31.69
N HIS A 9 2.26 -2.17 32.05
CA HIS A 9 1.17 -1.41 31.44
C HIS A 9 1.56 -0.83 30.07
N SER A 10 2.84 -0.47 29.89
CA SER A 10 3.40 0.01 28.62
C SER A 10 3.44 -1.10 27.55
N SER A 11 3.78 -2.32 27.94
CA SER A 11 3.84 -3.50 27.06
C SER A 11 2.46 -3.95 26.54
N ARG A 12 1.39 -3.80 27.33
CA ARG A 12 0.01 -4.07 26.86
C ARG A 12 -0.48 -3.06 25.82
N SER A 13 -0.20 -1.77 26.02
CA SER A 13 -0.60 -0.72 25.05
C SER A 13 0.16 -0.80 23.72
N SER A 14 1.40 -1.30 23.74
CA SER A 14 2.23 -1.47 22.55
C SER A 14 1.83 -2.70 21.71
N LEU A 15 1.40 -3.80 22.35
CA LEU A 15 0.84 -4.96 21.65
C LEU A 15 -0.48 -4.64 20.92
N ASP A 16 -1.36 -3.83 21.53
CA ASP A 16 -2.60 -3.39 20.88
C ASP A 16 -2.33 -2.44 19.70
N ARG A 17 -1.35 -1.53 19.83
CA ARG A 17 -0.87 -0.71 18.69
C ARG A 17 -0.31 -1.58 17.57
N GLN A 18 0.44 -2.64 17.87
CA GLN A 18 0.99 -3.54 16.85
C GLN A 18 -0.10 -4.31 16.08
N SER A 19 -1.23 -4.62 16.71
CA SER A 19 -2.30 -5.40 16.07
C SER A 19 -2.97 -4.67 14.90
N HIS A 20 -3.15 -3.34 15.01
CA HIS A 20 -3.84 -2.52 14.01
C HIS A 20 -3.00 -2.22 12.76
N HIS A 21 -1.69 -2.48 12.79
CA HIS A 21 -0.76 -2.16 11.70
C HIS A 21 -0.32 -3.38 10.88
N ARG A 22 -0.81 -4.58 11.21
CA ARG A 22 -0.43 -5.80 10.47
C ARG A 22 -1.19 -5.89 9.15
N ALA A 23 -0.46 -5.71 8.04
CA ALA A 23 -1.00 -6.00 6.71
C ALA A 23 -1.33 -7.49 6.57
N ASN A 24 -2.39 -7.80 5.84
CA ASN A 24 -2.76 -9.17 5.52
C ASN A 24 -1.63 -9.85 4.73
N THR A 25 -1.23 -11.05 5.15
CA THR A 25 -0.22 -11.84 4.44
C THR A 25 -0.73 -12.27 3.06
N THR A 26 0.17 -12.57 2.12
CA THR A 26 -0.15 -13.15 0.80
C THR A 26 -1.10 -14.35 0.89
N MET A 27 -0.88 -15.28 1.83
CA MET A 27 -1.76 -16.45 2.03
C MET A 27 -3.23 -16.07 2.26
N HIS A 28 -3.48 -15.18 3.23
CA HIS A 28 -4.82 -14.66 3.50
C HIS A 28 -5.43 -13.99 2.27
N VAL A 29 -4.64 -13.20 1.53
CA VAL A 29 -5.12 -12.53 0.31
C VAL A 29 -5.49 -13.55 -0.78
N CYS A 30 -4.66 -14.58 -0.98
CA CYS A 30 -4.93 -15.68 -1.91
C CYS A 30 -6.25 -16.38 -1.60
N TRP A 31 -6.48 -16.69 -0.32
CA TRP A 31 -7.73 -17.28 0.15
C TRP A 31 -8.95 -16.41 -0.18
N TYR A 32 -8.94 -15.13 0.22
CA TYR A 32 -10.08 -14.24 0.01
C TYR A 32 -10.33 -13.86 -1.46
N ARG A 33 -9.31 -13.95 -2.31
CA ARG A 33 -9.39 -13.58 -3.73
C ARG A 33 -9.45 -14.77 -4.66
N ASN A 34 -9.48 -15.99 -4.13
CA ASN A 34 -9.46 -17.24 -4.89
C ASN A 34 -8.36 -17.24 -5.96
N THR A 35 -7.14 -16.92 -5.54
CA THR A 35 -5.96 -16.87 -6.40
C THR A 35 -4.79 -17.62 -5.75
N SER A 36 -3.74 -17.88 -6.51
CA SER A 36 -2.52 -18.53 -6.05
C SER A 36 -1.30 -17.69 -6.42
N VAL A 37 -0.25 -17.82 -5.62
CA VAL A 37 1.06 -17.19 -5.89
C VAL A 37 2.09 -18.32 -5.85
N SER A 38 2.84 -18.46 -6.94
CA SER A 38 3.92 -19.43 -7.09
C SER A 38 5.25 -18.89 -6.55
N MET A 39 6.26 -19.75 -6.48
CA MET A 39 7.62 -19.32 -6.16
C MET A 39 8.19 -18.37 -7.21
N THR A 40 7.87 -18.58 -8.48
CA THR A 40 8.29 -17.68 -9.57
C THR A 40 7.70 -16.29 -9.40
N ASP A 41 6.42 -16.19 -9.02
CA ASP A 41 5.77 -14.91 -8.73
C ASP A 41 6.47 -14.18 -7.58
N HIS A 42 6.87 -14.92 -6.54
CA HIS A 42 7.64 -14.37 -5.42
C HIS A 42 9.00 -13.82 -5.86
N SER A 43 9.75 -14.55 -6.67
CA SER A 43 11.04 -14.09 -7.20
C SER A 43 10.88 -12.77 -7.98
N VAL A 44 9.90 -12.71 -8.89
CA VAL A 44 9.61 -11.50 -9.65
C VAL A 44 9.21 -10.34 -8.73
N ALA A 45 8.39 -10.58 -7.71
CA ALA A 45 7.97 -9.53 -6.78
C ALA A 45 9.13 -8.97 -5.94
N VAL A 46 10.15 -9.79 -5.62
CA VAL A 46 11.35 -9.34 -4.91
C VAL A 46 12.23 -8.47 -5.80
N GLU A 47 12.39 -8.84 -7.07
CA GLU A 47 13.17 -8.04 -8.04
C GLU A 47 12.51 -6.69 -8.36
N ASN A 48 11.19 -6.59 -8.21
CA ASN A 48 10.40 -5.39 -8.52
C ASN A 48 10.02 -4.57 -7.27
N GLN A 49 10.78 -4.70 -6.18
CA GLN A 49 10.58 -3.82 -5.02
C GLN A 49 10.90 -2.37 -5.37
N LEU A 50 10.00 -1.48 -4.96
CA LEU A 50 10.13 -0.06 -5.26
C LEU A 50 9.61 0.77 -4.10
N SER A 51 10.22 1.93 -3.87
CA SER A 51 9.69 2.92 -2.95
C SER A 51 9.83 4.32 -3.54
N GLY A 52 8.89 5.19 -3.18
CA GLY A 52 8.86 6.54 -3.74
C GLY A 52 7.66 7.35 -3.29
N TYR A 53 7.71 8.66 -3.55
CA TYR A 53 6.57 9.53 -3.31
C TYR A 53 5.57 9.45 -4.45
N LEU A 54 4.30 9.20 -4.11
CA LEU A 54 3.17 9.27 -5.03
C LEU A 54 2.06 10.13 -4.42
N LEU A 55 1.22 10.69 -5.29
CA LEU A 55 -0.06 11.26 -4.86
C LEU A 55 -1.14 10.19 -5.04
N ARG A 56 -1.91 9.91 -4.00
CA ARG A 56 -3.06 8.99 -4.04
C ARG A 56 -4.38 9.77 -4.02
N LYS A 57 -5.35 9.32 -4.80
CA LYS A 57 -6.75 9.78 -4.77
C LYS A 57 -7.69 8.58 -4.79
N PHE A 58 -8.71 8.58 -3.94
CA PHE A 58 -9.82 7.62 -4.01
C PHE A 58 -10.83 8.07 -5.05
N LYS A 59 -11.60 7.13 -5.62
CA LYS A 59 -12.63 7.43 -6.63
C LYS A 59 -13.52 8.62 -6.27
N ASN A 60 -14.00 8.66 -5.03
CA ASN A 60 -14.97 9.65 -4.57
C ASN A 60 -14.35 10.74 -3.67
N SER A 61 -13.02 10.85 -3.58
CA SER A 61 -12.37 11.87 -2.76
C SER A 61 -11.96 13.06 -3.60
N ASN A 62 -12.21 14.30 -3.16
CA ASN A 62 -11.86 15.49 -3.93
C ASN A 62 -10.34 15.78 -3.96
N GLY A 63 -9.60 15.36 -2.93
CA GLY A 63 -8.18 15.67 -2.77
C GLY A 63 -7.21 14.59 -3.26
N TRP A 64 -5.98 15.02 -3.53
CA TRP A 64 -4.81 14.16 -3.70
C TRP A 64 -3.99 14.18 -2.42
N GLN A 65 -3.55 13.02 -1.96
CA GLN A 65 -2.74 12.85 -0.76
C GLN A 65 -1.32 12.45 -1.14
N LYS A 66 -0.32 13.27 -0.82
CA LYS A 66 1.10 12.88 -1.00
C LYS A 66 1.49 11.88 0.08
N LEU A 67 2.03 10.75 -0.33
CA LEU A 67 2.42 9.65 0.54
C LEU A 67 3.78 9.11 0.10
N TRP A 68 4.58 8.66 1.06
CA TRP A 68 5.68 7.76 0.76
C TRP A 68 5.09 6.35 0.62
N VAL A 69 5.32 5.72 -0.53
CA VAL A 69 4.74 4.42 -0.86
C VAL A 69 5.86 3.41 -1.00
N VAL A 70 5.72 2.26 -0.36
CA VAL A 70 6.61 1.11 -0.52
C VAL A 70 5.82 -0.01 -1.17
N PHE A 71 6.30 -0.50 -2.30
CA PHE A 71 5.79 -1.68 -2.99
C PHE A 71 6.70 -2.87 -2.72
N THR A 72 6.18 -3.85 -1.99
CA THR A 72 6.86 -5.12 -1.72
C THR A 72 5.83 -6.18 -1.36
N ASN A 73 6.17 -7.46 -1.52
CA ASN A 73 5.30 -8.59 -1.16
C ASN A 73 3.87 -8.47 -1.73
N PHE A 74 3.76 -8.08 -3.01
CA PHE A 74 2.48 -7.85 -3.70
C PHE A 74 1.57 -6.82 -3.04
N CYS A 75 2.12 -5.90 -2.26
CA CYS A 75 1.36 -4.97 -1.42
C CYS A 75 1.96 -3.56 -1.50
N LEU A 76 1.09 -2.55 -1.52
CA LEU A 76 1.48 -1.17 -1.29
C LEU A 76 1.34 -0.83 0.20
N PHE A 77 2.37 -0.26 0.79
CA PHE A 77 2.38 0.27 2.14
C PHE A 77 2.46 1.79 2.05
N PHE A 78 1.57 2.48 2.76
CA PHE A 78 1.44 3.94 2.69
C PHE A 78 1.95 4.55 3.99
N TYR A 79 2.93 5.45 3.89
CA TYR A 79 3.49 6.21 4.99
C TYR A 79 3.25 7.70 4.78
N LYS A 80 3.20 8.50 5.85
CA LYS A 80 3.09 9.95 5.74
C LYS A 80 4.40 10.51 5.20
N THR A 81 5.52 10.01 5.69
CA THR A 81 6.87 10.36 5.25
C THR A 81 7.76 9.12 5.12
N HIS A 82 8.94 9.26 4.49
CA HIS A 82 9.91 8.17 4.37
C HIS A 82 10.64 7.83 5.68
N GLN A 83 10.47 8.66 6.72
CA GLN A 83 11.10 8.48 8.04
C GLN A 83 10.16 7.79 9.04
N ASP A 84 8.92 7.52 8.64
CA ASP A 84 7.94 6.90 9.52
C ASP A 84 8.23 5.40 9.67
N ASP A 85 8.22 4.89 10.90
CA ASP A 85 8.50 3.47 11.19
C ASP A 85 7.34 2.54 10.81
N TYR A 86 6.11 3.05 10.81
CA TYR A 86 4.88 2.25 10.62
C TYR A 86 3.99 2.83 9.51
N PRO A 87 3.39 1.98 8.66
CA PRO A 87 2.49 2.44 7.62
C PRO A 87 1.15 2.89 8.20
N LEU A 88 0.57 3.92 7.58
CA LEU A 88 -0.80 4.37 7.81
C LEU A 88 -1.83 3.33 7.34
N ALA A 89 -1.53 2.63 6.25
CA ALA A 89 -2.39 1.62 5.65
C ALA A 89 -1.59 0.71 4.71
N SER A 90 -2.21 -0.41 4.34
CA SER A 90 -1.70 -1.31 3.30
C SER A 90 -2.78 -1.60 2.25
N LEU A 91 -2.36 -1.90 1.02
CA LEU A 91 -3.23 -2.29 -0.09
C LEU A 91 -2.62 -3.49 -0.81
N PRO A 92 -3.08 -4.72 -0.53
CA PRO A 92 -2.67 -5.91 -1.27
C PRO A 92 -3.17 -5.84 -2.71
N LEU A 93 -2.28 -6.09 -3.68
CA LEU A 93 -2.52 -5.86 -5.10
C LEU A 93 -2.91 -7.10 -5.91
N LEU A 94 -2.89 -8.32 -5.33
CA LEU A 94 -3.26 -9.53 -6.08
C LEU A 94 -4.67 -9.44 -6.71
N GLY A 95 -4.76 -9.41 -8.03
CA GLY A 95 -6.03 -9.25 -8.76
C GLY A 95 -6.43 -7.81 -9.06
N TYR A 96 -5.68 -6.80 -8.62
CA TYR A 96 -5.84 -5.44 -9.14
C TYR A 96 -5.33 -5.37 -10.57
N ALA A 97 -6.09 -4.69 -11.43
CA ALA A 97 -5.65 -4.30 -12.77
C ALA A 97 -5.07 -2.88 -12.74
N VAL A 98 -4.00 -2.68 -13.51
CA VAL A 98 -3.40 -1.36 -13.77
C VAL A 98 -3.94 -0.86 -15.11
N SER A 99 -4.39 0.38 -15.16
CA SER A 99 -4.80 1.03 -16.41
C SER A 99 -4.55 2.54 -16.37
N SER A 100 -4.69 3.22 -17.50
CA SER A 100 -4.85 4.68 -17.50
C SER A 100 -6.26 5.06 -17.00
N PRO A 101 -6.44 6.24 -16.38
CA PRO A 101 -7.77 6.80 -16.14
C PRO A 101 -8.52 7.01 -17.45
N VAL A 102 -9.85 6.86 -17.41
CA VAL A 102 -10.73 7.19 -18.54
C VAL A 102 -11.38 8.55 -18.34
N GLU A 103 -12.01 9.11 -19.38
CA GLU A 103 -12.67 10.42 -19.31
C GLU A 103 -13.72 10.49 -18.19
N ALA A 104 -14.50 9.42 -18.00
CA ALA A 104 -15.50 9.32 -16.94
C ALA A 104 -14.91 9.31 -15.50
N ASP A 105 -13.60 9.08 -15.34
CA ASP A 105 -12.94 9.20 -14.04
C ASP A 105 -12.70 10.67 -13.63
N GLY A 106 -12.84 11.62 -14.56
CA GLY A 106 -12.68 13.05 -14.28
C GLY A 106 -11.27 13.45 -13.84
N ILE A 107 -10.25 12.72 -14.29
CA ILE A 107 -8.85 12.96 -13.92
C ILE A 107 -8.14 13.76 -15.01
N GLN A 108 -7.87 15.03 -14.72
CA GLN A 108 -7.15 15.96 -15.61
C GLN A 108 -5.73 16.23 -15.08
N LYS A 109 -4.93 15.17 -14.94
CA LYS A 109 -3.52 15.26 -14.52
C LYS A 109 -2.67 14.27 -15.30
N ASP A 110 -1.45 14.67 -15.61
CA ASP A 110 -0.45 13.78 -16.22
C ASP A 110 0.12 12.79 -15.21
N PHE A 111 0.68 11.70 -15.75
CA PHE A 111 1.40 10.66 -15.00
C PHE A 111 0.53 9.94 -13.97
N VAL A 112 -0.75 9.73 -14.32
CA VAL A 112 -1.70 9.03 -13.45
C VAL A 112 -1.95 7.63 -13.96
N PHE A 113 -1.86 6.66 -13.06
CA PHE A 113 -2.36 5.30 -13.28
C PHE A 113 -3.51 5.00 -12.31
N LYS A 114 -4.36 4.08 -12.74
CA LYS A 114 -5.53 3.59 -12.04
C LYS A 114 -5.28 2.16 -11.60
N LEU A 115 -5.55 1.90 -10.32
CA LEU A 115 -5.64 0.54 -9.78
C LEU A 115 -7.10 0.22 -9.50
N GLN A 116 -7.59 -0.86 -10.10
CA GLN A 116 -8.97 -1.30 -9.93
C GLN A 116 -9.07 -2.79 -9.58
N PHE A 117 -9.86 -3.10 -8.57
CA PHE A 117 -10.29 -4.46 -8.24
C PHE A 117 -11.75 -4.44 -7.81
N LYS A 118 -12.63 -5.07 -8.59
CA LYS A 118 -14.09 -5.04 -8.38
C LYS A 118 -14.57 -3.58 -8.27
N SER A 119 -15.19 -3.19 -7.16
CA SER A 119 -15.67 -1.84 -6.86
C SER A 119 -14.60 -0.91 -6.30
N HIS A 120 -13.44 -1.42 -5.90
CA HIS A 120 -12.35 -0.62 -5.33
C HIS A 120 -11.53 0.03 -6.44
N VAL A 121 -11.47 1.36 -6.43
CA VAL A 121 -10.75 2.16 -7.43
C VAL A 121 -9.88 3.20 -6.74
N TYR A 122 -8.61 3.22 -7.12
CA TYR A 122 -7.60 4.16 -6.65
C TYR A 122 -6.88 4.78 -7.85
N PHE A 123 -6.51 6.05 -7.70
CA PHE A 123 -5.68 6.76 -8.66
C PHE A 123 -4.37 7.14 -7.98
N PHE A 124 -3.27 6.95 -8.69
CA PHE A 124 -1.94 7.28 -8.25
C PHE A 124 -1.25 8.13 -9.29
N ARG A 125 -0.62 9.21 -8.85
CA ARG A 125 0.15 10.11 -9.71
C ARG A 125 1.61 10.09 -9.31
N ALA A 126 2.48 9.84 -10.29
CA ALA A 126 3.92 10.00 -10.17
C ALA A 126 4.34 11.45 -10.42
N GLU A 127 5.53 11.81 -9.96
CA GLU A 127 6.07 13.18 -10.11
C GLU A 127 6.61 13.48 -11.51
N SER A 128 7.03 12.45 -12.25
CA SER A 128 7.67 12.57 -13.55
C SER A 128 7.26 11.44 -14.48
N LYS A 129 7.52 11.61 -15.78
CA LYS A 129 7.37 10.54 -16.78
C LYS A 129 8.23 9.32 -16.45
N TYR A 130 9.48 9.54 -16.04
CA TYR A 130 10.40 8.45 -15.70
C TYR A 130 9.87 7.60 -14.54
N THR A 131 9.42 8.23 -13.45
CA THR A 131 8.87 7.51 -12.30
C THR A 131 7.49 6.91 -12.55
N PHE A 132 6.77 7.39 -13.56
CA PHE A 132 5.51 6.82 -14.01
C PHE A 132 5.67 5.53 -14.82
N GLU A 133 6.75 5.42 -15.61
CA GLU A 133 7.01 4.27 -16.48
C GLU A 133 7.72 3.11 -15.78
N ARG A 134 8.17 3.32 -14.53
CA ARG A 134 8.88 2.33 -13.71
C ARG A 134 7.98 1.37 -12.95
#